data_AF-A0A957U6Y6-F1
#
_entry.id   AF-A0A957U6Y6-F1
#
_cell.length_a   1.000
_cell.length_b   1.000
_cell.length_c   1.000
_cell.angle_alpha   90.00
_cell.angle_beta   90.00
_cell.angle_gamma   90.00
#
_symmetry.space_group_name_H-M   'P 1'
#
loop_
_entity.id
_entity.type
_entity.pdbx_description
1 polymer ?
#
loop_
_entity_poly.entity_id
_entity_poly.type
_entity_poly.pdbx_seq_one_letter_code
_entity_poly.pdbx_strand_id
1 'polypeptide(L)'
;MPVDNTKSSEQYKRYVRARDNGHGDFVERSRKCREFFFGRQWADVDIAALQRFRRPALTINKIKTTVSTVAGEQIANRSEISFRPRGGDGDASVATALSKVFKQISDVNQLAWLRSDVFLDGMVSGRGFYDVRVSFDSSMRGEVVIDSLNPHDVVMDPDASAYDPAKWSEVFTT
;
A
#
# COMPACT_ATOMS: atom_id res chain seq x y z
N MET A 1 -4.51 25.99 25.34
CA MET A 1 -3.84 24.68 25.43
C MET A 1 -2.36 24.91 25.68
N PRO A 2 -1.75 24.35 26.73
CA PRO A 2 -0.30 24.43 26.89
C PRO A 2 0.38 23.64 25.77
N VAL A 3 1.28 24.30 25.03
CA VAL A 3 2.05 23.66 23.97
C VAL A 3 3.19 22.88 24.62
N ASP A 4 3.09 21.55 24.60
CA ASP A 4 4.12 20.67 25.14
C ASP A 4 5.28 20.55 24.14
N ASN A 5 6.18 21.53 24.18
CA ASN A 5 7.33 21.65 23.26
C ASN A 5 8.27 20.44 23.32
N THR A 6 8.29 19.71 24.43
CA THR A 6 9.16 18.56 24.63
C THR A 6 8.68 17.38 23.77
N LYS A 7 7.37 17.09 23.83
CA LYS A 7 6.76 16.01 23.05
C LYS A 7 6.76 16.32 21.55
N SER A 8 6.49 17.56 21.16
CA SER A 8 6.53 17.94 19.75
C SER A 8 7.94 17.80 19.17
N SER A 9 8.97 18.19 19.93
CA SER A 9 10.37 18.02 19.52
C SER A 9 10.79 16.55 19.43
N GLU A 10 10.31 15.70 20.34
CA GLU A 10 10.57 14.25 20.30
C GLU A 10 9.92 13.59 19.09
N GLN A 11 8.64 13.89 18.82
CA GLN A 11 7.93 13.37 17.65
C GLN A 11 8.57 13.81 16.34
N TYR A 12 9.01 15.07 16.26
CA TYR A 12 9.74 15.56 15.09
C TYR A 12 11.06 14.81 14.86
N LYS A 13 11.85 14.57 15.92
CA LYS A 13 13.11 13.80 15.82
C LYS A 13 12.88 12.37 15.35
N ARG A 14 11.81 11.72 15.84
CA ARG A 14 11.38 10.38 15.41
C ARG A 14 11.00 10.35 13.93
N TYR A 15 10.18 11.30 13.48
CA TYR A 15 9.84 11.44 12.06
C TYR A 15 11.09 11.65 11.18
N VAL A 16 11.99 12.55 11.57
CA VAL A 16 13.23 12.83 10.82
C VAL A 16 14.09 11.57 10.72
N ARG A 17 14.27 10.84 11.83
CA ARG A 17 14.98 9.56 11.85
C ARG A 17 14.34 8.55 10.88
N ALA A 18 13.03 8.36 10.95
CA ALA A 18 12.33 7.38 10.12
C ALA A 18 12.41 7.73 8.63
N ARG A 19 12.30 9.02 8.28
CA ARG A 19 12.42 9.51 6.91
C ARG A 19 13.83 9.36 6.36
N ASP A 20 14.84 9.76 7.14
CA ASP A 20 16.23 9.83 6.68
C ASP A 20 16.88 8.43 6.62
N ASN A 21 16.34 7.46 7.36
CA ASN A 21 16.79 6.06 7.33
C ASN A 21 16.11 5.25 6.21
N GLY A 22 16.31 5.66 4.96
CA GLY A 22 16.00 4.84 3.77
C GLY A 22 14.60 5.01 3.17
N HIS A 23 13.74 5.88 3.71
CA HIS A 23 12.46 6.21 3.05
C HIS A 23 12.69 6.97 1.74
N GLY A 24 13.66 7.89 1.71
CA GLY A 24 14.04 8.62 0.49
C GLY A 24 14.47 7.67 -0.64
N ASP A 25 15.36 6.73 -0.35
CA ASP A 25 15.83 5.71 -1.29
C ASP A 25 14.67 4.84 -1.81
N PHE A 26 13.73 4.50 -0.93
CA PHE A 26 12.51 3.80 -1.32
C PHE A 26 11.66 4.61 -2.30
N VAL A 27 11.41 5.89 -2.03
CA VAL A 27 10.61 6.76 -2.90
C VAL A 27 11.26 6.89 -4.28
N GLU A 28 12.58 7.10 -4.34
CA GLU A 28 13.31 7.19 -5.60
C GLU A 28 13.24 5.89 -6.40
N ARG A 29 13.51 4.74 -5.75
CA ARG A 29 13.40 3.42 -6.37
C ARG A 29 12.00 3.16 -6.87
N SER A 30 10.99 3.45 -6.05
CA SER A 30 9.59 3.25 -6.36
C SER A 30 9.15 4.09 -7.56
N ARG A 31 9.56 5.37 -7.61
CA ARG A 31 9.32 6.25 -8.76
C ARG A 31 9.91 5.67 -10.04
N LYS A 32 11.16 5.22 -10.01
CA LYS A 32 11.83 4.59 -11.15
C LYS A 32 11.09 3.33 -11.62
N CYS A 33 10.68 2.46 -10.69
CA CYS A 33 9.91 1.26 -11.01
C CYS A 33 8.55 1.58 -11.65
N ARG A 34 7.84 2.60 -11.15
CA ARG A 34 6.59 3.09 -11.77
C ARG A 34 6.83 3.62 -13.18
N GLU A 35 7.85 4.43 -13.39
CA GLU A 35 8.23 4.95 -14.72
C GLU A 35 8.55 3.81 -15.70
N PHE A 36 9.27 2.78 -15.23
CA PHE A 36 9.59 1.60 -16.03
C PHE A 36 8.34 0.80 -16.43
N PHE A 37 7.38 0.68 -15.52
CA PHE A 37 6.09 0.05 -15.79
C PHE A 37 5.30 0.82 -16.87
N PHE A 38 5.34 2.16 -16.86
CA PHE A 38 4.72 2.99 -17.90
C PHE A 38 5.55 3.09 -19.20
N GLY A 39 6.71 2.43 -19.28
CA GLY A 39 7.56 2.40 -20.46
C GLY A 39 8.54 3.57 -20.59
N ARG A 40 8.66 4.41 -19.57
CA ARG A 40 9.73 5.42 -19.46
C ARG A 40 10.95 4.77 -18.81
N GLN A 41 11.75 4.08 -19.61
CA GLN A 41 12.88 3.28 -19.13
C GLN A 41 14.25 3.93 -19.34
N TRP A 42 14.29 5.02 -20.11
CA TRP A 42 15.51 5.74 -20.45
C TRP A 42 15.67 6.96 -19.57
N ALA A 43 16.91 7.31 -19.24
CA ALA A 43 17.21 8.60 -18.67
C ALA A 43 17.11 9.69 -19.75
N ASP A 44 16.69 10.90 -19.36
CA ASP A 44 16.52 12.03 -20.29
C ASP A 44 17.83 12.38 -21.04
N VAL A 45 18.98 12.19 -20.40
CA VAL A 45 20.31 12.38 -21.00
C VAL A 45 20.57 11.41 -22.15
N ASP A 46 20.15 10.16 -22.02
CA ASP A 46 20.33 9.14 -23.06
C ASP A 46 19.38 9.39 -24.23
N ILE A 47 18.15 9.83 -23.95
CA ILE A 47 17.18 10.25 -24.97
C ILE A 47 17.75 11.43 -25.77
N ALA A 48 18.29 12.45 -25.10
CA ALA A 48 18.90 13.61 -25.76
C ALA A 48 20.11 13.22 -26.62
N ALA A 49 20.95 12.30 -26.13
CA ALA A 49 22.08 11.78 -26.90
C ALA A 49 21.62 11.03 -28.16
N LEU A 50 20.63 10.14 -28.04
CA LEU A 50 20.06 9.40 -29.16
C LEU A 50 19.42 10.32 -30.20
N GLN A 51 18.69 11.34 -29.75
CA GLN A 51 18.11 12.36 -30.63
C GLN A 51 19.18 13.13 -31.41
N ARG A 52 20.32 13.45 -30.78
CA ARG A 52 21.46 14.09 -31.46
C ARG A 52 22.03 13.24 -32.59
N PHE A 53 22.07 11.91 -32.41
CA PHE A 53 22.47 10.96 -33.44
C PHE A 53 21.32 10.56 -34.40
N ARG A 54 20.15 11.23 -34.31
CA ARG A 54 18.94 10.93 -35.08
C ARG A 54 18.48 9.46 -34.97
N ARG A 55 18.70 8.86 -33.79
CA ARG A 55 18.26 7.49 -33.48
C ARG A 55 17.05 7.54 -32.54
N PRO A 56 15.96 6.81 -32.81
CA PRO A 56 14.84 6.71 -31.88
C PRO A 56 15.19 5.82 -30.67
N ALA A 57 14.72 6.20 -29.48
CA ALA A 57 14.83 5.39 -28.27
C ALA A 57 13.73 4.31 -28.25
N LEU A 58 14.05 3.14 -28.82
CA LEU A 58 13.11 2.02 -28.89
C LEU A 58 13.00 1.33 -27.53
N THR A 59 11.79 1.29 -26.96
CA THR A 59 11.54 0.70 -25.64
C THR A 59 10.59 -0.49 -25.77
N ILE A 60 11.10 -1.71 -25.56
CA ILE A 60 10.26 -2.92 -25.53
C ILE A 60 9.93 -3.23 -24.07
N ASN A 61 8.75 -2.81 -23.63
CA ASN A 61 8.35 -2.97 -22.23
C ASN A 61 7.89 -4.40 -21.92
N LYS A 62 8.83 -5.27 -21.53
CA LYS A 62 8.54 -6.63 -21.05
C LYS A 62 8.00 -6.66 -19.62
N ILE A 63 8.36 -5.66 -18.80
CA ILE A 63 7.96 -5.55 -17.40
C ILE A 63 6.44 -5.49 -17.29
N LYS A 64 5.80 -4.60 -18.08
CA LYS A 64 4.34 -4.46 -18.08
C LYS A 64 3.65 -5.77 -18.42
N THR A 65 4.13 -6.50 -19.42
CA THR A 65 3.55 -7.80 -19.79
C THR A 65 3.62 -8.79 -18.63
N THR A 66 4.78 -8.96 -18.01
CA THR A 66 4.96 -9.88 -16.88
C THR A 66 4.08 -9.50 -15.69
N VAL A 67 4.09 -8.22 -15.29
CA VAL A 67 3.29 -7.72 -14.16
C VAL A 67 1.79 -7.89 -14.44
N SER A 68 1.33 -7.62 -15.65
CA SER A 68 -0.07 -7.84 -16.04
C SER A 68 -0.47 -9.32 -16.00
N THR A 69 0.42 -10.24 -16.38
CA THR A 69 0.16 -11.68 -16.26
C THR A 69 -0.03 -12.10 -14.80
N VAL A 70 0.87 -11.68 -13.91
CA VAL A 70 0.78 -12.00 -12.47
C VAL A 70 -0.45 -11.36 -11.82
N ALA A 71 -0.78 -10.11 -12.20
CA ALA A 71 -2.00 -9.46 -11.74
C ALA A 71 -3.26 -10.22 -12.20
N GLY A 72 -3.27 -10.71 -13.44
CA GLY A 72 -4.36 -11.55 -13.95
C GLY A 72 -4.53 -12.85 -13.16
N GLU A 73 -3.43 -13.50 -12.80
CA GLU A 73 -3.45 -14.70 -11.96
C GLU A 73 -3.99 -14.41 -10.55
N GLN A 74 -3.62 -13.27 -9.95
CA GLN A 74 -4.15 -12.86 -8.65
C GLN A 74 -5.66 -12.59 -8.70
N ILE A 75 -6.16 -12.00 -9.78
CA ILE A 75 -7.60 -11.76 -9.98
C ILE A 75 -8.35 -13.09 -10.12
N ALA A 76 -7.78 -14.04 -10.86
CA ALA A 76 -8.37 -15.37 -11.03
C ALA A 76 -8.39 -16.18 -9.73
N ASN A 77 -7.34 -16.07 -8.92
CA ASN A 77 -7.17 -16.77 -7.64
C ASN A 77 -7.57 -15.90 -6.43
N ARG A 78 -8.57 -15.03 -6.58
CA ARG A 78 -8.97 -14.10 -5.52
C ARG A 78 -9.42 -14.86 -4.28
N SER A 79 -8.71 -14.64 -3.18
CA SER A 79 -9.03 -15.25 -1.88
C SER A 79 -10.19 -14.53 -1.19
N GLU A 80 -11.10 -15.25 -0.56
CA GLU A 80 -12.10 -14.65 0.33
C GLU A 80 -11.70 -14.85 1.79
N ILE A 81 -12.02 -13.85 2.63
CA ILE A 81 -11.83 -13.97 4.08
C ILE A 81 -13.02 -14.74 4.64
N SER A 82 -12.75 -15.84 5.33
CA SER A 82 -13.76 -16.63 6.03
C SER A 82 -13.41 -16.72 7.51
N PHE A 83 -14.41 -16.47 8.37
CA PHE A 83 -14.26 -16.64 9.81
C PHE A 83 -14.62 -18.07 10.17
N ARG A 84 -13.69 -18.75 10.87
CA ARG A 84 -13.90 -20.11 11.37
C ARG A 84 -13.90 -20.08 12.90
N PRO A 85 -14.83 -20.80 13.56
CA PRO A 85 -14.78 -20.93 15.01
C PRO A 85 -13.47 -21.64 15.42
N ARG A 86 -12.85 -21.19 16.52
CA ARG A 86 -11.67 -21.82 17.12
C ARG A 86 -11.94 -22.11 18.60
N GLY A 87 -11.62 -23.32 19.04
CA GLY A 87 -11.72 -23.74 20.45
C GLY A 87 -13.12 -24.26 20.86
N GLY A 88 -13.20 -24.82 22.07
CA GLY A 88 -14.37 -25.53 22.60
C GLY A 88 -15.64 -24.68 22.76
N ASP A 89 -15.50 -23.37 22.94
CA ASP A 89 -16.60 -22.39 23.03
C ASP A 89 -16.83 -21.62 21.72
N GLY A 90 -16.21 -22.05 20.61
CA GLY A 90 -16.34 -21.39 19.31
C GLY A 90 -17.72 -21.63 18.70
N ASP A 91 -18.61 -20.65 18.81
CA ASP A 91 -19.95 -20.74 18.23
C ASP A 91 -19.93 -20.52 16.70
N ALA A 92 -20.43 -21.51 15.96
CA ALA A 92 -20.60 -21.45 14.51
C ALA A 92 -21.60 -20.35 14.08
N SER A 93 -22.58 -20.02 14.94
CA SER A 93 -23.54 -18.96 14.69
C SER A 93 -22.87 -17.59 14.62
N VAL A 94 -21.94 -17.32 15.54
CA VAL A 94 -21.16 -16.08 15.62
C VAL A 94 -20.23 -15.96 14.41
N ALA A 95 -19.53 -17.03 14.05
CA ALA A 95 -18.66 -17.04 12.86
C ALA A 95 -19.44 -16.75 11.57
N THR A 96 -20.66 -17.28 11.46
CA THR A 96 -21.56 -17.01 10.33
C THR A 96 -22.03 -15.56 10.32
N ALA A 97 -22.38 -14.99 11.47
CA ALA A 97 -22.77 -13.60 11.60
C ALA A 97 -21.63 -12.65 11.18
N LEU A 98 -20.41 -12.88 11.70
CA LEU A 98 -19.22 -12.10 11.34
C LEU A 98 -18.89 -12.20 9.84
N SER A 99 -19.01 -13.39 9.26
CA SER A 99 -18.79 -13.58 7.82
C SER A 99 -19.79 -12.78 6.97
N LYS A 100 -21.06 -12.69 7.39
CA LYS A 100 -22.08 -11.89 6.70
C LYS A 100 -21.81 -10.39 6.82
N VAL A 101 -21.46 -9.92 8.02
CA VAL A 101 -21.10 -8.51 8.26
C VAL A 101 -19.88 -8.12 7.43
N PHE A 102 -18.85 -8.97 7.40
CA PHE A 102 -17.65 -8.71 6.61
C PHE A 102 -17.96 -8.67 5.10
N LYS A 103 -18.81 -9.55 4.59
CA LYS A 103 -19.25 -9.51 3.18
C LYS A 103 -19.90 -8.19 2.83
N GLN A 104 -20.83 -7.71 3.67
CA GLN A 104 -21.46 -6.42 3.48
C GLN A 104 -20.43 -5.27 3.45
N ILE A 105 -19.50 -5.24 4.42
CA ILE A 105 -18.44 -4.22 4.47
C ILE A 105 -17.55 -4.28 3.23
N SER A 106 -17.18 -5.49 2.80
CA SER A 106 -16.36 -5.73 1.61
C SER A 106 -17.03 -5.23 0.34
N ASP A 107 -18.34 -5.45 0.20
CA ASP A 107 -19.10 -5.03 -0.98
C ASP A 107 -19.28 -3.51 -1.03
N VAL A 108 -19.58 -2.88 0.11
CA VAL A 108 -19.72 -1.41 0.21
C VAL A 108 -18.40 -0.72 -0.16
N ASN A 109 -17.28 -1.20 0.35
CA ASN A 109 -15.95 -0.64 0.09
C ASN A 109 -15.32 -1.10 -1.22
N GLN A 110 -16.01 -1.91 -2.02
CA GLN A 110 -15.47 -2.47 -3.27
C GLN A 110 -14.09 -3.14 -3.07
N LEU A 111 -13.92 -3.84 -1.94
CA LEU A 111 -12.63 -4.35 -1.46
C LEU A 111 -11.93 -5.27 -2.48
N ALA A 112 -12.71 -5.93 -3.33
CA ALA A 112 -12.22 -6.73 -4.44
C ALA A 112 -11.32 -5.95 -5.42
N TRP A 113 -11.69 -4.69 -5.71
CA TRP A 113 -10.93 -3.78 -6.58
C TRP A 113 -9.75 -3.19 -5.83
N LEU A 114 -10.01 -2.68 -4.63
CA LEU A 114 -8.99 -2.11 -3.75
C LEU A 114 -7.83 -3.09 -3.50
N ARG A 115 -8.14 -4.37 -3.36
CA ARG A 115 -7.12 -5.41 -3.19
C ARG A 115 -6.24 -5.59 -4.41
N SER A 116 -6.81 -5.51 -5.61
CA SER A 116 -6.04 -5.57 -6.85
C SER A 116 -5.11 -4.37 -6.96
N ASP A 117 -5.60 -3.18 -6.59
CA ASP A 117 -4.82 -1.95 -6.63
C ASP A 117 -3.65 -1.99 -5.63
N VAL A 118 -3.91 -2.36 -4.38
CA VAL A 118 -2.87 -2.53 -3.36
C VAL A 118 -1.86 -3.62 -3.75
N PHE A 119 -2.31 -4.69 -4.41
CA PHE A 119 -1.41 -5.73 -4.92
C PHE A 119 -0.53 -5.22 -6.07
N LEU A 120 -1.09 -4.46 -7.01
CA LEU A 120 -0.35 -3.83 -8.10
C LEU A 120 0.68 -2.82 -7.56
N ASP A 121 0.30 -1.99 -6.61
CA ASP A 121 1.23 -1.08 -5.94
C ASP A 121 2.32 -1.86 -5.21
N GLY A 122 2.00 -2.94 -4.52
CA GLY A 122 2.98 -3.84 -3.91
C GLY A 122 3.96 -4.43 -4.92
N MET A 123 3.50 -4.88 -6.09
CA MET A 123 4.37 -5.43 -7.14
C MET A 123 5.27 -4.36 -7.80
N VAL A 124 4.73 -3.18 -8.08
CA VAL A 124 5.44 -2.13 -8.83
C VAL A 124 6.35 -1.31 -7.91
N SER A 125 5.82 -0.87 -6.77
CA SER A 125 6.50 0.02 -5.84
C SER A 125 7.28 -0.73 -4.75
N GLY A 126 6.94 -2.01 -4.51
CA GLY A 126 7.49 -2.82 -3.43
C GLY A 126 6.71 -2.74 -2.11
N ARG A 127 5.73 -1.83 -1.99
CA ARG A 127 4.88 -1.68 -0.79
C ARG A 127 3.43 -1.38 -1.20
N GLY A 128 2.48 -1.84 -0.40
CA GLY A 128 1.06 -1.55 -0.59
C GLY A 128 0.37 -1.55 0.76
N PHE A 129 -0.45 -0.55 1.03
CA PHE A 129 -1.07 -0.34 2.34
C PHE A 129 -2.58 -0.24 2.22
N TYR A 130 -3.26 -0.82 3.21
CA TYR A 130 -4.67 -0.59 3.46
C TYR A 130 -4.80 0.39 4.60
N ASP A 131 -5.65 1.39 4.42
CA ASP A 131 -6.12 2.25 5.49
C ASP A 131 -7.52 1.81 5.88
N VAL A 132 -7.69 1.36 7.13
CA VAL A 132 -8.97 0.86 7.65
C VAL A 132 -9.39 1.76 8.78
N ARG A 133 -10.47 2.52 8.58
CA ARG A 133 -10.98 3.49 9.56
C ARG A 133 -12.48 3.33 9.75
N VAL A 134 -12.99 3.79 10.88
CA VAL A 134 -14.43 3.95 11.09
C VAL A 134 -14.75 5.42 10.83
N SER A 135 -15.53 5.68 9.79
CA SER A 135 -16.09 7.01 9.51
C SER A 135 -17.51 7.10 10.05
N PHE A 136 -17.92 8.29 10.48
CA PHE A 136 -19.28 8.60 10.93
C PHE A 136 -20.01 9.55 9.97
N ASP A 137 -19.44 9.80 8.78
CA ASP A 137 -19.95 10.81 7.85
C ASP A 137 -21.30 10.42 7.23
N SER A 138 -21.45 9.14 6.87
CA SER A 138 -22.68 8.59 6.27
C SER A 138 -23.69 8.14 7.32
N SER A 139 -23.22 7.74 8.51
CA SER A 139 -24.05 7.15 9.56
C SER A 139 -23.50 7.43 10.94
N MET A 140 -24.36 7.91 11.85
CA MET A 140 -24.02 8.06 13.28
C MET A 140 -23.64 6.74 13.96
N ARG A 141 -23.98 5.59 13.36
CA ARG A 141 -23.59 4.27 13.90
C ARG A 141 -22.16 3.88 13.53
N GLY A 142 -21.51 4.64 12.65
CA GLY A 142 -20.18 4.36 12.13
C GLY A 142 -20.21 3.33 11.01
N GLU A 143 -19.48 3.61 9.94
CA GLU A 143 -19.23 2.68 8.84
C GLU A 143 -17.72 2.45 8.70
N VAL A 144 -17.35 1.21 8.41
CA VAL A 144 -15.95 0.86 8.15
C VAL A 144 -15.62 1.29 6.73
N VAL A 145 -14.67 2.19 6.58
CA VAL A 145 -14.12 2.65 5.32
C VAL A 145 -12.75 2.01 5.13
N ILE A 146 -12.55 1.38 3.98
CA ILE A 146 -11.27 0.80 3.59
C ILE A 146 -10.78 1.51 2.33
N ASP A 147 -9.61 2.11 2.41
CA ASP A 147 -9.00 2.82 1.29
C ASP A 147 -7.56 2.35 1.03
N SER A 148 -7.06 2.63 -0.17
CA SER A 148 -5.68 2.38 -0.56
C SER A 148 -4.87 3.65 -0.31
N LEU A 149 -3.80 3.53 0.49
CA LEU A 149 -2.93 4.66 0.75
C LEU A 149 -1.73 4.64 -0.20
N ASN A 150 -1.34 5.83 -0.68
CA ASN A 150 -0.14 5.95 -1.51
C ASN A 150 1.10 5.48 -0.72
N PRO A 151 1.86 4.50 -1.23
CA PRO A 151 3.03 3.98 -0.52
C PRO A 151 4.12 5.01 -0.24
N HIS A 152 4.17 6.12 -1.00
CA HIS A 152 5.17 7.18 -0.79
C HIS A 152 4.90 8.03 0.45
N ASP A 153 3.64 8.11 0.87
CA ASP A 153 3.19 8.97 1.98
C ASP A 153 3.27 8.25 3.34
N VAL A 154 3.61 6.95 3.32
CA VAL A 154 3.75 6.09 4.51
C VAL A 154 5.23 5.89 4.85
N VAL A 155 5.67 6.52 5.94
CA VAL A 155 7.00 6.31 6.52
C VAL A 155 6.91 5.21 7.56
N MET A 156 7.58 4.09 7.30
CA MET A 156 7.67 2.96 8.23
C MET A 156 8.86 3.13 9.17
N ASP A 157 8.79 2.46 10.32
CA ASP A 157 9.91 2.32 11.24
C ASP A 157 11.11 1.61 10.55
N PRO A 158 12.30 2.24 10.49
CA PRO A 158 13.49 1.63 9.90
C PRO A 158 13.97 0.36 10.60
N ASP A 159 13.69 0.22 11.90
CA ASP A 159 14.11 -0.94 12.70
C ASP A 159 13.06 -2.06 12.69
N ALA A 160 11.96 -1.90 11.95
CA ALA A 160 10.93 -2.90 11.84
C ALA A 160 11.48 -4.20 11.25
N SER A 161 11.48 -5.26 12.05
CA SER A 161 11.89 -6.61 11.64
C SER A 161 10.73 -7.51 11.21
N ALA A 162 9.51 -7.15 11.61
CA ALA A 162 8.30 -7.90 11.28
C ALA A 162 7.49 -7.17 10.20
N TYR A 163 6.71 -7.91 9.42
CA TYR A 163 5.78 -7.32 8.45
C TYR A 163 4.53 -6.73 9.12
N ASP A 164 4.20 -7.18 10.34
CA ASP A 164 3.03 -6.72 11.09
C ASP A 164 3.27 -5.33 11.69
N PRO A 165 2.49 -4.30 11.29
CA PRO A 165 2.62 -2.95 11.81
C PRO A 165 2.42 -2.84 13.33
N ALA A 166 1.72 -3.78 13.96
CA ALA A 166 1.52 -3.78 15.41
C ALA A 166 2.84 -3.95 16.20
N LYS A 167 3.89 -4.45 15.56
CA LYS A 167 5.22 -4.61 16.16
C LYS A 167 6.16 -3.46 15.86
N TRP A 168 5.74 -2.51 15.03
CA TRP A 168 6.55 -1.34 14.67
C TRP A 168 6.45 -0.32 15.79
N SER A 169 7.54 0.38 16.08
CA SER A 169 7.55 1.38 17.14
C SER A 169 6.87 2.68 16.71
N GLU A 170 6.86 2.96 15.41
CA GLU A 170 6.32 4.18 14.82
C GLU A 170 5.88 4.00 13.37
N VAL A 171 4.82 4.72 12.99
CA VAL A 171 4.37 4.87 11.60
C VAL A 171 3.92 6.31 11.42
N PHE A 172 4.39 6.95 10.36
CA PHE A 172 3.94 8.28 9.98
C PHE A 172 3.22 8.21 8.64
N THR A 173 2.02 8.76 8.60
CA THR A 173 1.26 9.00 7.37
C THR A 173 1.24 10.52 7.14
N THR A 174 1.70 10.97 5.97
CA THR A 174 1.77 12.41 5.63
C THR A 174 0.59 12.82 4.76
#